data_AF-A0A645H115-F1
#
_entry.id   AF-A0A645H115-F1
#
_cell.length_a   1.000
_cell.length_b   1.000
_cell.length_c   1.000
_cell.angle_alpha   90.00
_cell.angle_beta   90.00
_cell.angle_gamma   90.00
#
_symmetry.space_group_name_H-M   'P 1'
#
loop_
_entity.id
_entity.type
_entity.pdbx_description
1 polymer ?
#
loop_
_entity_poly.entity_id
_entity_poly.type
_entity_poly.pdbx_seq_one_letter_code
_entity_poly.pdbx_strand_id
1 'polypeptide(L)' 'MTTVHKDLSERLPMYNRTLYLQVKDVLDENKAQRHIRGGIATRRKYKGV' A
#
# COMPACT_ATOMS: atom_id res chain seq x y z
N MET A 1 7.22 5.34 -4.16
CA MET A 1 6.51 4.93 -2.93
C MET A 1 6.22 6.18 -2.12
N THR A 2 5.04 6.29 -1.49
CA THR A 2 4.61 7.49 -0.76
C THR A 2 5.36 7.66 0.56
N THR A 3 5.42 8.88 1.08
CA THR A 3 6.11 9.25 2.33
C THR A 3 5.63 8.40 3.53
N VAL A 4 4.33 8.16 3.63
CA VAL A 4 3.73 7.29 4.66
C VAL A 4 4.22 5.84 4.53
N HIS A 5 4.34 5.32 3.31
CA HIS A 5 4.83 3.96 3.09
C HIS A 5 6.29 3.82 3.54
N LYS A 6 7.09 4.88 3.37
CA LYS A 6 8.48 4.92 3.84
C LYS A 6 8.56 4.88 5.37
N ASP A 7 7.75 5.70 6.06
CA ASP A 7 7.71 5.72 7.52
C ASP A 7 7.29 4.37 8.11
N LEU A 8 6.28 3.71 7.51
CA LEU A 8 5.81 2.40 7.97
C LEU A 8 6.79 1.26 7.67
N SER A 9 7.56 1.35 6.59
CA SER A 9 8.46 0.26 6.17
C SER A 9 9.86 0.36 6.80
N GLU A 10 10.35 1.58 7.03
CA GLU A 10 11.73 1.83 7.46
C GLU A 10 11.83 2.31 8.91
N ARG A 11 10.92 3.18 9.36
CA ARG A 11 11.00 3.77 10.71
C ARG A 11 10.24 2.96 11.74
N LEU A 12 9.02 2.55 11.43
CA LEU A 12 8.17 1.79 12.36
C LEU A 12 8.81 0.51 12.92
N PRO A 13 9.57 -0.32 12.16
CA PRO A 13 10.24 -1.49 12.73
C PRO A 13 11.29 -1.15 13.80
N MET A 14 11.88 0.06 13.73
CA MET A 14 12.89 0.54 14.68
C MET A 14 12.25 1.06 15.97
N TYR A 15 11.04 1.63 15.89
CA TYR A 15 10.32 2.20 17.04
C TYR A 15 9.38 1.19 17.72
N ASN A 16 8.65 0.39 16.94
CA ASN A 16 7.68 -0.57 17.45
C ASN A 16 7.53 -1.76 16.50
N ARG A 17 8.26 -2.84 16.79
CA ARG A 17 8.27 -4.05 15.98
C ARG A 17 6.92 -4.77 15.96
N THR A 18 6.19 -4.79 17.08
CA THR A 18 4.89 -5.45 17.17
C THR A 18 3.86 -4.77 16.27
N LEU A 19 3.82 -3.44 16.28
CA LEU A 19 2.93 -2.67 15.41
C LEU A 19 3.33 -2.82 13.94
N TYR A 20 4.63 -2.85 13.63
CA TYR A 20 5.09 -3.14 12.26
C TYR A 20 4.58 -4.48 11.74
N LEU A 21 4.62 -5.55 12.55
CA LEU A 21 4.16 -6.87 12.11
C LEU A 21 2.67 -6.86 11.73
N GLN A 22 1.83 -6.16 12.48
CA GLN A 22 0.40 -6.02 12.16
C GLN A 22 0.17 -5.22 10.86
N VAL A 23 0.95 -4.16 10.64
CA VAL A 23 0.82 -3.29 9.46
C VAL A 23 1.41 -3.95 8.21
N LYS A 24 2.42 -4.81 8.36
CA LYS A 24 3.11 -5.48 7.26
C LYS A 24 2.15 -6.26 6.37
N ASP A 25 1.28 -7.07 6.97
CA ASP A 25 0.34 -7.91 6.22
C ASP A 25 -0.60 -7.04 5.36
N VAL A 26 -1.07 -5.92 5.91
CA VAL A 26 -1.92 -4.96 5.20
C VAL A 26 -1.15 -4.26 4.07
N LEU A 27 0.13 -3.92 4.27
CA LEU A 27 0.97 -3.32 3.23
C LEU A 27 1.20 -4.29 2.08
N ASP A 28 1.46 -5.56 2.39
CA ASP A 28 1.71 -6.61 1.41
C ASP A 28 0.44 -6.92 0.59
N GLU A 29 -0.73 -7.00 1.23
CA GLU A 29 -2.02 -7.12 0.55
C GLU A 29 -2.28 -5.93 -0.40
N ASN A 30 -2.09 -4.70 0.10
CA ASN A 30 -2.27 -3.49 -0.71
C ASN A 30 -1.31 -3.46 -1.91
N LYS A 31 -0.09 -3.96 -1.76
CA LYS A 31 0.89 -4.06 -2.83
C LYS A 31 0.46 -5.11 -3.87
N ALA A 32 -0.04 -6.26 -3.44
CA ALA A 32 -0.55 -7.31 -4.32
C ALA A 32 -1.76 -6.81 -5.14
N GLN A 33 -2.69 -6.11 -4.51
CA GLN A 33 -3.90 -5.59 -5.17
C GLN A 33 -3.64 -4.37 -6.08
N ARG A 34 -2.43 -3.78 -6.04
CA ARG A 34 -2.11 -2.55 -6.80
C ARG A 34 -2.42 -2.70 -8.29
N HIS A 35 -2.09 -3.83 -8.90
CA HIS A 35 -2.31 -4.02 -10.34
C HIS A 35 -3.81 -4.11 -10.67
N ILE A 36 -4.61 -4.73 -9.79
CA ILE A 36 -6.08 -4.84 -9.92
C ILE A 36 -6.70 -3.44 -9.85
N ARG A 37 -6.29 -2.66 -8.84
CA ARG A 37 -6.75 -1.28 -8.66
C ARG A 37 -6.34 -0.39 -9.83
N GLY A 38 -5.14 -0.60 -10.39
CA GLY A 38 -4.67 0.10 -11.59
C GLY A 38 -5.54 -0.17 -12.82
N GLY A 39 -5.89 -1.43 -13.08
CA GLY A 39 -6.79 -1.79 -14.18
C GLY A 39 -8.19 -1.18 -14.03
N ILE A 40 -8.74 -1.17 -12.81
CA ILE A 40 -10.02 -0.53 -12.50
C ILE A 40 -9.93 1.00 -12.70
N ALA A 41 -8.82 1.63 -12.28
CA ALA A 41 -8.61 3.07 -12.43
C ALA A 41 -8.56 3.48 -13.91
N THR A 42 -7.82 2.74 -14.75
CA THR A 42 -7.82 2.94 -16.20
C THR A 42 -9.22 2.78 -16.77
N ARG A 43 -9.91 1.69 -16.43
CA ARG A 43 -11.29 1.47 -16.91
C ARG A 43 -12.26 2.59 -16.51
N ARG A 44 -12.16 3.11 -15.29
CA ARG A 44 -12.98 4.24 -14.81
C ARG A 44 -12.66 5.54 -15.54
N LYS A 45 -11.38 5.83 -15.80
CA LYS A 45 -10.94 7.04 -16.52
C LYS A 45 -11.55 7.13 -17.93
N TYR A 46 -11.68 5.99 -18.63
CA TYR A 46 -12.18 5.94 -20.00
C TYR A 46 -13.67 5.58 -20.15
N LYS A 47 -14.35 5.16 -19.07
CA LYS A 47 -15.80 4.87 -19.08
C LYS A 47 -16.70 6.09 -18.79
N GLY A 48 -16.12 7.22 -18.36
CA GLY A 48 -16.82 8.48 -18.12
C GLY A 48 -16.59 9.54 -19.21
N VAL A 49 -16.10 9.12 -20.38
CA VAL A 49 -16.02 9.91 -21.63
C VAL A 49 -17.14 9.43 -22.54
#